data_AF-A0A6I0DVS6-F1
#
_entry.id   AF-A0A6I0DVS6-F1
#
_cell.length_a   1.000
_cell.length_b   1.000
_cell.length_c   1.000
_cell.angle_alpha   90.00
_cell.angle_beta   90.00
_cell.angle_gamma   90.00
#
_symmetry.space_group_name_H-M   'P 1'
#
loop_
_entity.id
_entity.type
_entity.pdbx_description
1 polymer ?
#
loop_
_entity_poly.entity_id
_entity_poly.type
_entity_poly.pdbx_seq_one_letter_code
_entity_poly.pdbx_strand_id
1 'polypeptide(L)'
;MKSKLGIIVLVGILTAGINAFSQDPNFHIYLCIGQSNMEGAARAESQDSTVNPRFQVMEAVNCENLGRAKGSWYPAVPPLCRCRTNLGPADYFGRTMVANLPEKVKVGVIVVAVGGCKIELFDKDNYQSYVET
;
A
#
# COMPACT_ATOMS: atom_id res chain seq x y z
N MET A 1 34.55 1.51 -39.18
CA MET A 1 33.41 0.56 -39.11
C MET A 1 33.57 -0.47 -37.98
N LYS A 2 34.71 -1.15 -37.85
CA LYS A 2 34.94 -2.18 -36.80
C LYS A 2 34.78 -1.67 -35.35
N SER A 3 35.25 -0.45 -35.05
CA SER A 3 35.08 0.16 -33.72
C SER A 3 33.62 0.47 -33.38
N LYS A 4 32.81 0.92 -34.35
CA LYS A 4 31.38 1.16 -34.16
C LYS A 4 30.61 -0.14 -33.90
N LEU A 5 30.99 -1.23 -34.55
CA LEU A 5 30.39 -2.55 -34.34
C LEU A 5 30.69 -3.09 -32.92
N GLY A 6 31.93 -2.91 -32.43
CA GLY A 6 32.29 -3.30 -31.07
C GLY A 6 31.52 -2.54 -29.99
N ILE A 7 31.27 -1.24 -30.21
CA ILE A 7 30.45 -0.42 -29.29
C ILE A 7 29.00 -0.90 -29.26
N ILE A 8 28.40 -1.24 -30.40
CA ILE A 8 27.02 -1.75 -30.47
C ILE A 8 26.88 -3.08 -29.73
N VAL A 9 27.83 -4.00 -29.90
CA VAL A 9 27.84 -5.29 -29.20
C VAL A 9 28.00 -5.09 -27.69
N LEU A 10 28.87 -4.19 -27.26
CA LEU A 10 29.07 -3.87 -25.84
C LEU A 10 27.81 -3.28 -25.20
N VAL A 11 27.13 -2.36 -25.88
CA VAL A 11 25.86 -1.78 -25.41
C VAL A 11 24.77 -2.86 -25.33
N GLY A 12 24.66 -3.73 -26.34
CA GLY A 12 23.71 -4.85 -26.34
C GLY A 12 23.89 -5.79 -25.15
N ILE A 13 25.14 -6.14 -24.81
CA ILE A 13 25.48 -6.96 -23.65
C ILE A 13 25.15 -6.25 -22.33
N LEU A 14 25.45 -4.96 -22.22
CA LEU A 14 25.12 -4.15 -21.03
C LEU A 14 23.60 -4.02 -20.83
N THR A 15 22.82 -3.90 -21.91
CA THR A 15 21.36 -3.81 -21.85
C THR A 15 20.65 -5.17 -21.70
N ALA A 16 21.33 -6.30 -21.93
CA ALA A 16 20.74 -7.62 -21.73
C ALA A 16 20.64 -8.02 -20.24
N GLY A 17 21.37 -7.32 -19.36
CA GLY A 17 21.38 -7.57 -17.90
C GLY A 17 20.42 -6.70 -17.08
N ILE A 18 19.72 -5.74 -17.70
CA ILE A 18 18.74 -4.90 -17.00
C ILE A 18 17.40 -5.63 -16.91
N ASN A 19 17.04 -6.06 -15.70
CA ASN A 19 15.68 -6.50 -15.40
C ASN A 19 14.75 -5.28 -15.49
N ALA A 20 14.00 -5.18 -16.58
CA ALA A 20 12.94 -4.19 -16.70
C ALA A 20 11.73 -4.65 -15.88
N PHE A 21 11.43 -3.93 -14.80
CA PHE A 21 10.22 -4.18 -14.02
C PHE A 21 9.04 -3.46 -14.66
N SER A 22 8.06 -4.22 -15.15
CA SER A 22 6.73 -3.70 -15.45
C SER A 22 5.86 -3.78 -14.19
N GLN A 23 4.97 -2.82 -13.99
CA GLN A 23 3.98 -2.90 -12.91
C GLN A 23 3.04 -4.10 -13.17
N ASP A 24 2.77 -4.91 -12.15
CA ASP A 24 1.82 -6.05 -12.26
C ASP A 24 0.41 -5.50 -12.54
N PRO A 25 -0.14 -5.67 -13.76
CA PRO A 25 -1.45 -5.11 -14.11
C PRO A 25 -2.59 -5.78 -13.35
N ASN A 26 -2.36 -6.94 -12.71
CA ASN A 26 -3.34 -7.60 -11.88
C ASN A 26 -3.19 -7.21 -10.40
N PHE A 27 -2.33 -6.25 -10.03
CA PHE A 27 -2.25 -5.74 -8.67
C PHE A 27 -2.90 -4.36 -8.57
N HIS A 28 -4.15 -4.34 -8.11
CA HIS A 28 -4.92 -3.11 -7.98
C HIS A 28 -4.61 -2.48 -6.61
N ILE A 29 -4.00 -1.30 -6.62
CA ILE A 29 -3.60 -0.59 -5.39
C ILE A 29 -4.55 0.59 -5.15
N TYR A 30 -5.08 0.69 -3.93
CA TYR A 30 -5.99 1.74 -3.49
C TYR A 30 -5.33 2.54 -2.37
N LEU A 31 -5.24 3.86 -2.55
CA LEU A 31 -4.80 4.78 -1.51
C LEU A 31 -6.01 5.21 -0.68
N CYS A 32 -5.98 4.89 0.61
CA CYS A 32 -7.07 5.17 1.55
C CYS A 32 -6.67 6.37 2.43
N ILE A 33 -7.29 7.53 2.18
CA ILE A 33 -7.05 8.78 2.89
C ILE A 33 -8.27 9.18 3.72
N GLY A 34 -8.05 9.98 4.77
CA GLY A 34 -9.13 10.52 5.59
C GLY A 34 -8.70 10.75 7.05
N GLN A 35 -9.70 10.83 7.93
CA GLN A 35 -9.51 11.01 9.37
C GLN A 35 -9.84 9.71 10.15
N SER A 36 -10.26 9.84 11.42
CA SER A 36 -10.53 8.74 12.36
C SER A 36 -11.47 7.65 11.83
N ASN A 37 -12.49 8.00 11.04
CA ASN A 37 -13.41 7.01 10.47
C ASN A 37 -12.76 6.14 9.38
N MET A 38 -11.75 6.65 8.67
CA MET A 38 -10.95 5.85 7.73
C MET A 38 -9.86 5.05 8.47
N GLU A 39 -9.26 5.65 9.50
CA GLU A 39 -8.30 4.97 10.38
C GLU A 39 -8.91 3.73 11.03
N GLY A 40 -10.19 3.83 11.43
CA GLY A 40 -10.96 2.72 11.96
C GLY A 40 -10.96 2.67 13.48
N ALA A 41 -12.15 2.65 14.06
CA ALA A 41 -12.38 2.55 15.50
C ALA A 41 -13.17 1.29 15.91
N ALA A 42 -13.64 0.51 14.93
CA ALA A 42 -14.47 -0.65 15.19
C ALA A 42 -13.63 -1.82 15.72
N ARG A 43 -14.04 -2.40 16.86
CA ARG A 43 -13.32 -3.54 17.44
C ARG A 43 -13.33 -4.72 16.48
N ALA A 44 -12.16 -5.25 16.15
CA ALA A 44 -12.05 -6.47 15.36
C ALA A 44 -12.55 -7.69 16.13
N GLU A 45 -13.21 -8.60 15.42
CA GLU A 45 -13.69 -9.87 15.93
C GLU A 45 -12.84 -11.04 15.39
N SER A 46 -13.09 -12.26 15.87
CA SER A 46 -12.32 -13.44 15.45
C SER A 46 -12.37 -13.68 13.93
N GLN A 47 -13.51 -13.39 13.31
CA GLN A 47 -13.70 -13.52 11.86
C GLN A 47 -12.77 -12.61 11.05
N ASP A 48 -12.38 -11.45 11.61
CA ASP A 48 -11.53 -10.48 10.91
C ASP A 48 -10.06 -10.89 10.89
N SER A 49 -9.67 -11.90 11.69
CA SER A 49 -8.29 -12.41 11.74
C SER A 49 -7.91 -13.28 10.52
N THR A 50 -8.89 -13.75 9.76
CA THR A 50 -8.67 -14.55 8.54
C THR A 50 -8.82 -13.68 7.30
N VAL A 51 -7.82 -13.65 6.42
CA VAL A 51 -7.78 -12.78 5.24
C VAL A 51 -7.36 -13.57 4.02
N ASN A 52 -7.99 -13.30 2.87
CA ASN A 52 -7.59 -13.90 1.60
C ASN A 52 -6.16 -13.44 1.24
N PRO A 53 -5.22 -14.33 0.87
CA PRO A 53 -3.85 -13.95 0.52
C PRO A 53 -3.74 -12.92 -0.61
N ARG A 54 -4.76 -12.77 -1.46
CA ARG A 54 -4.80 -11.73 -2.51
C ARG A 54 -5.06 -10.33 -1.97
N PHE A 55 -5.53 -10.19 -0.73
CA PHE A 55 -5.76 -8.90 -0.09
C PHE A 55 -4.57 -8.52 0.80
N GLN A 56 -3.87 -7.47 0.39
CA GLN A 56 -2.62 -7.01 0.98
C GLN A 56 -2.73 -5.58 1.50
N VAL A 57 -1.97 -5.26 2.53
CA VAL A 57 -1.79 -3.90 3.06
C VAL A 57 -0.31 -3.53 2.99
N MET A 58 -0.01 -2.31 2.49
CA MET A 58 1.32 -1.74 2.64
C MET A 58 1.36 -0.94 3.92
N GLU A 59 2.28 -1.26 4.82
CA GLU A 59 2.41 -0.54 6.08
C GLU A 59 2.98 0.87 5.82
N ALA A 60 2.28 1.91 6.28
CA ALA A 60 2.68 3.31 6.05
C ALA A 60 3.74 3.81 7.05
N VAL A 61 3.92 3.12 8.17
CA VAL A 61 4.85 3.42 9.26
C VAL A 61 5.52 2.13 9.76
N ASN A 62 6.48 2.21 10.68
CA ASN A 62 7.01 1.00 11.30
C ASN A 62 6.09 0.57 12.45
N CYS A 63 5.69 -0.70 12.47
CA CYS A 63 4.86 -1.30 13.52
C CYS A 63 5.50 -2.55 14.09
N GLU A 64 6.41 -2.34 15.04
CA GLU A 64 7.18 -3.42 15.69
C GLU A 64 6.28 -4.44 16.38
N ASN A 65 5.19 -4.02 17.01
CA ASN A 65 4.23 -4.92 17.67
C ASN A 65 3.48 -5.85 16.71
N LEU A 66 3.44 -5.51 15.42
CA LEU A 66 2.85 -6.34 14.36
C LEU A 66 3.94 -7.04 13.52
N GLY A 67 5.23 -6.78 13.78
CA GLY A 67 6.33 -7.24 12.95
C GLY A 67 6.31 -6.65 11.53
N ARG A 68 5.74 -5.46 11.34
CA ARG A 68 5.58 -4.81 10.03
C ARG A 68 6.52 -3.62 9.88
N ALA A 69 7.16 -3.52 8.72
CA ALA A 69 8.06 -2.44 8.36
C ALA A 69 7.41 -1.56 7.28
N LYS A 70 7.67 -0.25 7.38
CA LYS A 70 7.17 0.74 6.42
C LYS A 70 7.53 0.37 4.99
N GLY A 71 6.57 0.49 4.09
CA GLY A 71 6.74 0.25 2.65
C GLY A 71 6.72 -1.23 2.24
N SER A 72 6.56 -2.15 3.19
CA SER A 72 6.44 -3.59 2.92
C SER A 72 4.96 -4.01 2.86
N TRP A 73 4.67 -5.02 2.03
CA TRP A 73 3.33 -5.60 1.86
C TRP A 73 3.13 -6.80 2.79
N TYR A 74 1.94 -6.87 3.39
CA TYR A 74 1.53 -7.94 4.31
C TYR A 74 0.09 -8.38 4.01
N PRO A 75 -0.32 -9.62 4.40
CA PRO A 75 -1.73 -9.95 4.46
C PRO A 75 -2.51 -8.89 5.26
N ALA A 76 -3.62 -8.40 4.71
CA ALA A 76 -4.40 -7.29 5.26
C ALA A 76 -5.25 -7.70 6.49
N VAL A 77 -4.58 -8.21 7.52
CA VAL A 77 -5.17 -8.50 8.84
C VAL A 77 -5.22 -7.20 9.64
N PRO A 78 -6.36 -6.82 10.25
CA PRO A 78 -6.45 -5.61 11.06
C PRO A 78 -5.42 -5.59 12.20
N PRO A 79 -4.95 -4.41 12.62
CA PRO A 79 -5.29 -3.10 12.05
C PRO A 79 -4.54 -2.80 10.74
N LEU A 80 -5.16 -1.96 9.89
CA LEU A 80 -4.60 -1.60 8.57
C LEU A 80 -3.97 -0.20 8.50
N CYS A 81 -4.36 0.73 9.38
CA CYS A 81 -3.90 2.13 9.30
C CYS A 81 -2.68 2.42 10.18
N ARG A 82 -2.75 2.04 11.47
CA ARG A 82 -1.66 2.20 12.43
C ARG A 82 -1.56 0.98 13.34
N CYS A 83 -0.38 0.85 13.95
CA CYS A 83 0.05 -0.25 14.79
C CYS A 83 -0.92 -0.65 15.92
N ARG A 84 -1.75 0.28 16.41
CA ARG A 84 -2.67 0.09 17.55
C ARG A 84 -4.10 0.56 17.25
N THR A 85 -4.44 0.70 15.97
CA THR A 85 -5.79 1.06 15.54
C THR A 85 -6.70 -0.15 15.54
N ASN A 86 -7.90 0.04 15.01
CA ASN A 86 -8.97 -0.93 14.98
C ASN A 86 -9.35 -1.22 13.52
N LEU A 87 -10.51 -1.83 13.31
CA LEU A 87 -11.07 -2.10 11.99
C LEU A 87 -11.58 -0.81 11.34
N GLY A 88 -11.25 -0.61 10.07
CA GLY A 88 -11.69 0.52 9.24
C GLY A 88 -12.47 0.07 8.00
N PRO A 89 -12.99 1.00 7.19
CA PRO A 89 -13.74 0.66 5.98
C PRO A 89 -12.88 -0.05 4.92
N ALA A 90 -11.57 0.19 4.90
CA ALA A 90 -10.63 -0.45 3.97
C ALA A 90 -10.63 -1.99 4.10
N ASP A 91 -10.88 -2.52 5.31
CA ASP A 91 -10.92 -3.96 5.58
C ASP A 91 -12.00 -4.67 4.74
N TYR A 92 -13.24 -4.21 4.85
CA TYR A 92 -14.37 -4.83 4.15
C TYR A 92 -14.45 -4.42 2.68
N PHE A 93 -13.93 -3.24 2.32
CA PHE A 93 -13.70 -2.89 0.93
C PHE A 93 -12.80 -3.92 0.25
N GLY A 94 -11.60 -4.17 0.78
CA GLY A 94 -10.64 -5.08 0.16
C GLY A 94 -11.10 -6.54 0.13
N ARG A 95 -11.73 -7.01 1.22
CA ARG A 95 -12.37 -8.35 1.28
C ARG A 95 -13.44 -8.52 0.20
N THR A 96 -14.31 -7.53 0.05
CA THR A 96 -15.37 -7.55 -0.97
C THR A 96 -14.77 -7.54 -2.38
N MET A 97 -13.72 -6.75 -2.60
CA MET A 97 -13.04 -6.69 -3.89
C MET A 97 -12.44 -8.03 -4.28
N VAL A 98 -11.65 -8.68 -3.40
CA VAL A 98 -11.07 -9.99 -3.74
C VAL A 98 -12.13 -11.08 -3.90
N ALA A 99 -13.27 -10.99 -3.20
CA ALA A 99 -14.38 -11.94 -3.38
C ALA A 99 -15.06 -11.86 -4.75
N ASN A 100 -15.03 -10.68 -5.40
CA ASN A 100 -15.77 -10.41 -6.64
C ASN A 100 -14.88 -10.20 -7.88
N LEU A 101 -13.57 -10.02 -7.70
CA LEU A 101 -12.60 -9.88 -8.79
C LEU A 101 -12.05 -11.25 -9.25
N PRO A 102 -11.64 -11.38 -10.52
CA PRO A 102 -11.01 -12.60 -11.02
C PRO A 102 -9.85 -13.07 -10.13
N GLU A 103 -9.65 -14.39 -10.02
CA GLU A 103 -8.66 -14.98 -9.11
C GLU A 103 -7.23 -14.49 -9.33
N LYS A 104 -6.87 -14.12 -10.56
CA LYS A 104 -5.56 -13.55 -10.88
C LYS A 104 -5.30 -12.17 -10.27
N VAL A 105 -6.34 -11.46 -9.83
CA VAL A 105 -6.24 -10.08 -9.34
C VAL A 105 -5.94 -10.05 -7.84
N LYS A 106 -4.89 -9.33 -7.47
CA LYS A 106 -4.56 -8.94 -6.10
C LYS A 106 -5.08 -7.54 -5.81
N VAL A 107 -5.45 -7.29 -4.56
CA VAL A 107 -5.92 -5.98 -4.08
C VAL A 107 -4.97 -5.53 -2.98
N GLY A 108 -4.40 -4.35 -3.14
CA GLY A 108 -3.51 -3.71 -2.18
C GLY A 108 -4.18 -2.45 -1.63
N VAL A 109 -4.13 -2.24 -0.33
CA VAL A 109 -4.51 -0.96 0.28
C VAL A 109 -3.30 -0.31 0.93
N ILE A 110 -3.22 1.02 0.83
CA ILE A 110 -2.27 1.85 1.56
C ILE A 110 -3.10 2.84 2.37
N VAL A 111 -3.20 2.61 3.68
CA VAL A 111 -4.05 3.44 4.55
C VAL A 111 -3.18 4.48 5.23
N VAL A 112 -3.40 5.75 4.89
CA VAL A 112 -2.62 6.91 5.36
C VAL A 112 -3.51 7.94 6.07
N ALA A 113 -4.61 7.47 6.67
CA ALA A 113 -5.52 8.32 7.43
C ALA A 113 -4.88 8.83 8.74
N VAL A 114 -5.36 9.98 9.20
CA VAL A 114 -4.87 10.64 10.42
C VAL A 114 -6.05 11.06 11.29
N GLY A 115 -6.27 10.38 12.40
CA GLY A 115 -7.31 10.71 13.36
C GLY A 115 -7.25 12.15 13.85
N GLY A 116 -8.42 12.82 13.90
CA GLY A 116 -8.54 14.18 14.41
C GLY A 116 -7.98 15.27 13.50
N CYS A 117 -7.45 14.93 12.32
CA CYS A 117 -6.95 15.94 11.39
C CYS A 117 -8.09 16.73 10.75
N LYS A 118 -7.83 18.00 10.44
CA LYS A 118 -8.67 18.78 9.53
C LYS A 118 -8.22 18.59 8.07
N ILE A 119 -8.98 19.16 7.13
CA ILE A 119 -8.71 19.02 5.70
C ILE A 119 -7.39 19.70 5.28
N GLU A 120 -6.97 20.72 6.03
CA GLU A 120 -5.73 21.49 5.85
C GLU A 120 -4.48 20.61 5.91
N LEU A 121 -4.53 19.47 6.63
CA LEU A 121 -3.43 18.50 6.61
C LEU A 121 -3.16 17.96 5.21
N PHE A 122 -4.18 17.91 4.36
CA PHE A 122 -4.10 17.40 3.00
C PHE A 122 -3.99 18.52 1.95
N ASP A 123 -3.87 19.78 2.38
CA ASP A 123 -3.53 20.90 1.50
C ASP A 123 -2.04 20.88 1.18
N LYS A 124 -1.70 20.50 -0.05
CA LYS A 124 -0.32 20.37 -0.51
C LYS A 124 0.52 21.63 -0.32
N ASP A 125 -0.09 22.82 -0.39
CA ASP A 125 0.62 24.09 -0.39
C ASP A 125 0.71 24.70 1.02
N ASN A 126 -0.25 24.41 1.90
CA ASN A 126 -0.38 25.08 3.21
C ASN A 126 -0.30 24.15 4.44
N TYR A 127 -0.16 22.83 4.27
CA TYR A 127 -0.22 21.87 5.38
C TYR A 127 0.81 22.15 6.49
N GLN A 128 1.96 22.75 6.18
CA GLN A 128 3.05 22.95 7.12
C GLN A 128 2.59 23.77 8.34
N SER A 129 1.88 24.87 8.11
CA SER A 129 1.33 25.71 9.18
C SER A 129 0.33 24.98 10.09
N TYR A 130 -0.36 23.97 9.58
CA TYR A 130 -1.29 23.14 10.34
C TYR A 130 -0.56 22.04 11.14
N VAL A 131 0.56 21.53 10.64
CA VAL A 131 1.37 20.52 11.34
C VAL A 131 2.24 21.14 12.44
N GLU A 132 2.57 22.42 12.32
CA GLU A 132 3.37 23.16 13.32
C GLU A 132 2.58 23.55 14.58
N THR A 133 1.23 23.52 14.54
CA THR A 133 0.36 23.78 15.71
C THR A 133 0.18 22.57 16.61
#